data_AF-A0A3D5K864-F1
#
_entry.id   AF-A0A3D5K864-F1
#
_cell.length_a   1.000
_cell.length_b   1.000
_cell.length_c   1.000
_cell.angle_alpha   90.00
_cell.angle_beta   90.00
_cell.angle_gamma   90.00
#
_symmetry.space_group_name_H-M   'P 1'
#
loop_
_entity.id
_entity.type
_entity.pdbx_description
1 polymer ?
#
loop_
_entity_poly.entity_id
_entity_poly.type
_entity_poly.pdbx_seq_one_letter_code
_entity_poly.pdbx_strand_id
1 'polypeptide(L)'
;MENLWKELLAYVKKKTVVKKVLEYVEKDILLKNVLKCIPRLVVSFMVIGFIAEVCASGIKYFSRPVRQDLYEHIPDIHIYGTDTLLCDELTITARISDRAFSSGVFILTAKGNVIKEYYTEQLLQKGWIKGKMKREKIFIFIPIVMMNFVFIKMDIH
;
A
#
# COMPACT_ATOMS: atom_id res chain seq x y z
N MET A 1 -59.51 50.86 1.36
CA MET A 1 -58.34 50.33 2.09
C MET A 1 -58.34 48.81 2.16
N GLU A 2 -59.42 48.14 2.58
CA GLU A 2 -59.46 46.66 2.72
C GLU A 2 -59.23 45.85 1.43
N ASN A 3 -59.74 46.30 0.28
CA ASN A 3 -59.61 45.54 -0.97
C ASN A 3 -58.15 45.48 -1.49
N LEU A 4 -57.42 46.58 -1.34
CA LEU A 4 -55.99 46.66 -1.71
C LEU A 4 -55.13 45.72 -0.86
N TRP A 5 -55.42 45.61 0.43
CA TRP A 5 -54.73 44.69 1.33
C TRP A 5 -54.97 43.21 0.97
N LYS A 6 -56.19 42.86 0.53
CA LYS A 6 -56.51 41.50 0.05
C LYS A 6 -55.78 41.15 -1.24
N GLU A 7 -55.69 42.08 -2.19
CA GLU A 7 -54.94 41.87 -3.44
C GLU A 7 -53.43 41.71 -3.18
N LEU A 8 -52.85 42.53 -2.29
CA LEU A 8 -51.45 42.44 -1.90
C LEU A 8 -51.13 41.08 -1.25
N LEU A 9 -51.97 40.61 -0.34
CA LEU A 9 -51.82 39.29 0.28
C LEU A 9 -51.93 38.15 -0.74
N ALA A 10 -52.86 38.23 -1.69
CA ALA A 10 -53.01 37.24 -2.75
C ALA A 10 -51.77 37.20 -3.67
N TYR A 11 -51.23 38.36 -4.02
CA TYR A 11 -50.03 38.48 -4.84
C TYR A 11 -48.78 37.90 -4.14
N VAL A 12 -48.58 38.22 -2.86
CA VAL A 12 -47.48 37.67 -2.05
C VAL A 12 -47.59 36.16 -1.90
N LYS A 13 -48.81 35.63 -1.69
CA LYS A 13 -49.07 34.19 -1.60
C LYS A 13 -48.80 33.49 -2.94
N LYS A 14 -49.20 34.09 -4.07
CA LYS A 14 -48.92 33.55 -5.41
C LYS A 14 -47.42 33.52 -5.70
N LYS A 15 -46.69 34.59 -5.37
CA LYS A 15 -45.23 34.69 -5.58
C LYS A 15 -44.45 33.67 -4.73
N THR A 16 -44.87 33.45 -3.48
CA THR A 16 -44.26 32.44 -2.61
C THR A 16 -44.53 31.01 -3.08
N VAL A 17 -45.72 30.71 -3.59
CA VAL A 17 -46.02 29.41 -4.20
C VAL A 17 -45.15 29.17 -5.44
N VAL A 18 -45.02 30.15 -6.33
CA VAL A 18 -44.15 30.05 -7.52
C VAL A 18 -42.70 29.80 -7.14
N LYS A 19 -42.19 30.49 -6.10
CA LYS A 19 -40.81 30.29 -5.62
C LYS A 19 -40.58 28.86 -5.12
N LYS A 20 -41.53 28.31 -4.35
CA LYS A 20 -41.46 26.92 -3.86
C LYS A 20 -41.49 25.90 -5.00
N VAL A 21 -42.31 26.13 -6.02
CA VAL A 21 -42.39 25.26 -7.20
C VAL A 21 -41.07 25.29 -7.97
N LEU A 22 -40.48 26.48 -8.15
CA LEU A 22 -39.20 26.64 -8.86
C LEU A 22 -38.06 25.91 -8.13
N GLU A 23 -37.95 26.06 -6.80
CA GLU A 23 -36.98 25.30 -5.99
C GLU A 23 -37.16 23.78 -6.10
N TYR A 24 -38.40 23.31 -6.16
CA TYR A 24 -38.71 21.89 -6.31
C TYR A 24 -38.25 21.35 -7.67
N VAL A 25 -38.53 22.11 -8.75
CA VAL A 25 -38.10 21.77 -10.11
C VAL A 25 -36.58 21.76 -10.22
N GLU A 26 -35.90 22.72 -9.61
CA GLU A 26 -34.43 22.81 -9.63
C GLU A 26 -33.77 21.66 -8.86
N LYS A 27 -34.32 21.28 -7.70
CA LYS A 27 -33.89 20.09 -6.95
C LYS A 27 -34.09 18.79 -7.74
N ASP A 28 -35.22 18.66 -8.45
CA ASP A 28 -35.52 17.46 -9.25
C ASP A 28 -34.55 17.32 -10.43
N ILE A 29 -34.20 18.43 -11.09
CA ILE A 29 -33.21 18.47 -12.17
C ILE A 29 -31.81 18.13 -11.63
N LEU A 30 -31.39 18.72 -10.51
CA LEU A 30 -30.12 18.39 -9.87
C LEU A 30 -30.05 16.92 -9.45
N LEU A 31 -31.12 16.39 -8.86
CA LEU A 31 -31.21 14.99 -8.45
C LEU A 31 -31.08 14.04 -9.65
N LYS A 32 -31.75 14.33 -10.76
CA LYS A 32 -31.63 13.55 -12.01
C LYS A 32 -30.22 13.57 -12.59
N ASN A 33 -29.52 14.70 -12.51
CA ASN A 33 -28.16 14.83 -13.01
C ASN A 33 -27.15 14.08 -12.12
N VAL A 34 -27.30 14.16 -10.79
CA VAL A 34 -26.48 13.40 -9.83
C VAL A 34 -26.73 11.90 -9.99
N LEU A 35 -28.00 11.49 -10.10
CA LEU A 35 -28.38 10.08 -10.26
C LEU A 35 -27.82 9.45 -11.55
N LYS A 36 -27.66 10.24 -12.62
CA LYS A 36 -26.97 9.80 -13.85
C LYS A 36 -25.45 9.74 -13.70
N CYS A 37 -24.86 10.50 -12.78
CA CYS A 37 -23.42 10.54 -12.55
C CYS A 37 -22.92 9.38 -11.68
N ILE A 38 -23.70 8.99 -10.66
CA ILE A 38 -23.38 7.88 -9.74
C ILE A 38 -23.02 6.58 -10.47
N PRO A 39 -23.81 6.04 -11.42
CA PRO A 39 -23.47 4.79 -12.10
C PRO A 39 -22.18 4.90 -12.91
N ARG A 40 -21.88 6.07 -13.50
CA ARG A 40 -20.61 6.28 -14.21
C ARG A 40 -19.41 6.25 -13.27
N LEU A 41 -19.55 6.84 -12.08
CA LEU A 41 -18.51 6.78 -11.04
C LEU A 41 -18.31 5.35 -10.54
N VAL A 42 -19.39 4.61 -10.27
CA VAL A 42 -19.32 3.21 -9.81
C VAL A 42 -18.59 2.34 -10.85
N VAL A 43 -18.94 2.45 -12.13
CA VAL A 43 -18.25 1.72 -13.20
C VAL A 43 -16.77 2.12 -13.28
N SER A 44 -16.46 3.42 -13.16
CA SER A 44 -15.07 3.88 -13.15
C SER A 44 -14.28 3.31 -11.98
N PHE A 45 -14.84 3.27 -10.77
CA PHE A 45 -14.19 2.67 -9.61
C PHE A 45 -14.04 1.15 -9.75
N MET A 46 -15.02 0.45 -10.31
CA MET A 46 -14.92 -0.99 -10.61
C MET A 46 -13.77 -1.28 -11.58
N VAL A 47 -13.62 -0.49 -12.64
CA VAL A 47 -12.53 -0.67 -13.62
C VAL A 47 -11.17 -0.41 -12.99
N ILE A 48 -11.03 0.65 -12.19
CA ILE A 48 -9.78 0.96 -11.48
C ILE A 48 -9.43 -0.17 -10.50
N GLY A 49 -10.41 -0.63 -9.71
CA GLY A 49 -10.21 -1.74 -8.78
C GLY A 49 -9.81 -3.04 -9.48
N PHE A 50 -10.45 -3.35 -10.61
CA PHE A 50 -10.11 -4.52 -11.41
C PHE A 50 -8.70 -4.44 -11.99
N ILE A 51 -8.31 -3.29 -12.56
CA ILE A 51 -6.94 -3.08 -13.05
C ILE A 51 -5.93 -3.22 -11.91
N ALA A 52 -6.21 -2.66 -10.73
CA ALA A 52 -5.33 -2.78 -9.57
C ALA A 52 -5.13 -4.25 -9.16
N GLU A 53 -6.20 -5.05 -9.14
CA GLU A 53 -6.15 -6.47 -8.78
C GLU A 53 -5.40 -7.31 -9.83
N VAL A 54 -5.64 -7.04 -11.12
CA VAL A 54 -4.94 -7.69 -12.24
C VAL A 54 -3.46 -7.32 -12.22
N CYS A 55 -3.12 -6.05 -11.97
CA CYS A 55 -1.74 -5.60 -11.85
C CYS A 55 -1.04 -6.24 -10.63
N ALA A 56 -1.70 -6.28 -9.48
CA ALA A 56 -1.15 -6.92 -8.27
C ALA A 56 -0.91 -8.42 -8.49
N SER A 57 -1.89 -9.11 -9.07
CA SER A 57 -1.79 -10.54 -9.43
C SER A 57 -0.72 -10.78 -10.49
N GLY A 58 -0.62 -9.90 -11.50
CA GLY A 58 0.41 -9.93 -12.52
C GLY A 58 1.81 -9.78 -11.91
N ILE A 59 2.03 -8.77 -11.07
CA ILE A 59 3.30 -8.58 -10.36
C ILE A 59 3.64 -9.81 -9.52
N LYS A 60 2.68 -10.40 -8.82
CA LYS A 60 2.89 -11.63 -8.03
C LYS A 60 3.27 -12.82 -8.91
N TYR A 61 2.64 -12.97 -10.08
CA TYR A 61 2.94 -14.05 -11.02
C TYR A 61 4.31 -13.87 -11.68
N PHE A 62 4.61 -12.68 -12.21
CA PHE A 62 5.90 -12.38 -12.86
C PHE A 62 7.07 -12.37 -11.88
N SER A 63 6.84 -12.05 -10.60
CA SER A 63 7.87 -12.12 -9.56
C SER A 63 8.13 -13.54 -9.06
N ARG A 64 7.24 -14.51 -9.31
CA ARG A 64 7.40 -15.89 -8.83
C ARG A 64 8.75 -16.53 -9.18
N PRO A 65 9.25 -16.51 -10.44
CA PRO A 65 10.56 -17.08 -10.76
C PRO A 65 11.68 -16.39 -9.99
N VAL A 66 11.64 -15.06 -9.86
CA VAL A 66 12.66 -14.29 -9.14
C VAL A 66 12.61 -14.55 -7.63
N ARG A 67 11.41 -14.73 -7.07
CA ARG A 67 11.23 -15.10 -5.65
C ARG A 67 11.76 -16.50 -5.38
N GLN A 68 11.51 -17.44 -6.28
CA GLN A 68 11.97 -18.83 -6.16
C GLN A 68 13.48 -18.93 -6.30
N ASP A 69 14.05 -18.27 -7.31
CA ASP A 69 15.49 -18.12 -7.47
C ASP A 69 16.11 -17.51 -6.20
N LEU A 70 15.51 -16.45 -5.62
CA LEU A 70 16.00 -15.90 -4.36
C LEU A 70 15.92 -16.91 -3.20
N TYR A 71 14.82 -17.66 -3.04
CA TYR A 71 14.73 -18.69 -2.00
C TYR A 71 15.86 -19.72 -2.10
N GLU A 72 16.19 -20.14 -3.32
CA GLU A 72 17.30 -21.09 -3.57
C GLU A 72 18.67 -20.50 -3.21
N HIS A 73 18.79 -19.17 -3.19
CA HIS A 73 20.03 -18.47 -2.86
C HIS A 73 20.05 -17.94 -1.42
N ILE A 74 18.98 -17.98 -0.62
CA ILE A 74 19.04 -17.56 0.79
C ILE A 74 19.83 -18.63 1.58
N PRO A 75 20.87 -18.25 2.35
CA PRO A 75 21.62 -19.22 3.13
C PRO A 75 20.80 -19.74 4.31
N ASP A 76 20.96 -21.02 4.62
CA ASP A 76 20.39 -21.68 5.81
C ASP A 76 21.06 -21.17 7.09
N ILE A 77 20.63 -20.00 7.55
CA ILE A 77 21.11 -19.37 8.79
C ILE A 77 19.99 -19.44 9.82
N HIS A 78 20.30 -19.94 11.00
CA HIS A 78 19.33 -19.96 12.09
C HIS A 78 19.08 -18.56 12.62
N ILE A 79 17.83 -18.29 12.97
CA ILE A 79 17.49 -17.09 13.70
C ILE A 79 18.10 -17.18 15.10
N TYR A 80 18.73 -16.08 15.54
CA TYR A 80 19.47 -16.10 16.78
C TYR A 80 18.56 -16.48 17.96
N GLY A 81 18.89 -17.59 18.65
CA GLY A 81 18.12 -18.05 19.81
C GLY A 81 16.85 -18.83 19.49
N THR A 82 16.63 -19.25 18.24
CA THR A 82 15.51 -20.11 17.84
C THR A 82 15.99 -21.24 16.91
N ASP A 83 15.18 -22.28 16.75
CA ASP A 83 15.42 -23.38 15.80
C ASP A 83 14.86 -23.10 14.40
N THR A 84 14.41 -21.87 14.15
CA THR A 84 13.83 -21.46 12.86
C THR A 84 14.90 -20.92 11.93
N LEU A 85 14.79 -21.22 10.63
CA LEU A 85 15.70 -20.69 9.63
C LEU A 85 15.28 -19.29 9.19
N LEU A 86 16.27 -18.53 8.75
CA LEU A 86 16.08 -17.18 8.26
C LEU A 86 15.23 -17.15 6.98
N CYS A 87 15.36 -18.15 6.12
CA CYS A 87 14.59 -18.27 4.88
C CYS A 87 13.08 -18.46 5.14
N ASP A 88 12.70 -19.04 6.28
CA ASP A 88 11.30 -19.30 6.63
C ASP A 88 10.55 -18.01 7.01
N GLU A 89 11.25 -17.08 7.67
CA GLU A 89 10.66 -15.82 8.20
C GLU A 89 10.89 -14.61 7.28
N LEU A 90 11.83 -14.69 6.34
CA LEU A 90 12.12 -13.58 5.43
C LEU A 90 10.95 -13.33 4.46
N THR A 91 10.38 -12.13 4.53
CA THR A 91 9.32 -11.74 3.59
C THR A 91 9.94 -11.23 2.29
N ILE A 92 9.88 -12.05 1.24
CA ILE A 92 10.31 -11.65 -0.11
C ILE A 92 9.17 -10.89 -0.79
N THR A 93 9.42 -9.64 -1.18
CA THR A 93 8.44 -8.76 -1.86
C THR A 93 8.93 -8.33 -3.23
N ALA A 94 8.02 -7.94 -4.13
CA ALA A 94 8.43 -7.42 -5.43
C ALA A 94 9.22 -6.09 -5.28
N ARG A 95 10.18 -5.87 -6.18
CA ARG A 95 11.03 -4.66 -6.20
C ARG A 95 10.18 -3.42 -6.42
N ILE A 96 10.32 -2.43 -5.55
CA ILE A 96 9.90 -1.04 -5.79
C ILE A 96 11.20 -0.21 -5.84
N SER A 97 11.25 0.85 -6.63
CA SER A 97 12.49 1.64 -6.82
C SER A 97 13.10 2.18 -5.52
N ASP A 98 12.28 2.34 -4.48
CA ASP A 98 12.64 2.82 -3.15
C ASP A 98 12.71 1.72 -2.08
N ARG A 99 12.35 0.46 -2.41
CA ARG A 99 12.18 -0.62 -1.42
C ARG A 99 13.02 -1.85 -1.73
N ALA A 100 13.47 -2.51 -0.66
CA ALA A 100 14.22 -3.76 -0.74
C ALA A 100 13.43 -4.88 -1.42
N PHE A 101 14.15 -5.80 -2.09
CA PHE A 101 13.53 -6.99 -2.70
C PHE A 101 13.17 -8.07 -1.64
N SER A 102 13.85 -8.09 -0.50
CA SER A 102 13.44 -8.89 0.66
C SER A 102 13.81 -8.20 1.97
N SER A 103 12.92 -8.33 2.97
CA SER A 103 13.14 -7.78 4.30
C SER A 103 12.49 -8.62 5.40
N GLY A 104 13.11 -8.65 6.58
CA GLY A 104 12.57 -9.28 7.79
C GLY A 104 12.92 -8.49 9.05
N VAL A 105 12.10 -8.63 10.08
CA VAL A 105 12.30 -8.00 11.40
C VAL A 105 12.22 -9.06 12.48
N PHE A 106 13.26 -9.14 13.32
CA PHE A 106 13.34 -10.10 14.42
C PHE A 106 13.36 -9.36 15.76
N ILE A 107 12.55 -9.85 16.70
CA ILE A 107 12.50 -9.36 18.08
C ILE A 107 13.31 -10.30 18.94
N LEU A 108 14.37 -9.79 19.56
CA LEU A 108 15.28 -10.60 20.35
C LEU A 108 15.60 -9.89 21.67
N THR A 109 15.75 -10.68 22.73
CA THR A 109 16.06 -10.19 24.08
C THR A 109 17.54 -9.82 24.26
N ALA A 110 18.39 -10.26 23.32
CA ALA A 110 19.83 -9.97 23.34
C ALA A 110 20.14 -8.56 22.80
N LYS A 111 21.33 -8.04 23.14
CA LYS A 111 21.79 -6.73 22.66
C LYS A 111 21.88 -6.77 21.13
N GLY A 112 21.26 -5.78 20.47
CA GLY A 112 21.21 -5.72 19.01
C GLY A 112 22.59 -5.77 18.32
N ASN A 113 23.63 -5.22 18.94
CA ASN A 113 25.00 -5.31 18.39
C ASN A 113 25.54 -6.73 18.33
N VAL A 114 25.29 -7.54 19.36
CA VAL A 114 25.73 -8.95 19.42
C VAL A 114 25.04 -9.76 18.34
N ILE A 115 23.74 -9.54 18.17
CA ILE A 115 22.95 -10.22 17.13
C ILE A 115 23.42 -9.80 15.73
N LYS A 116 23.65 -8.50 15.53
CA LYS A 116 24.16 -7.96 14.27
C LYS A 116 25.49 -8.56 13.89
N GLU A 117 26.40 -8.69 14.84
CA GLU A 117 27.71 -9.32 14.66
C GLU A 117 27.57 -10.79 14.29
N TYR A 118 26.77 -11.56 15.04
CA TYR A 118 26.45 -12.96 14.74
C TYR A 118 25.99 -13.15 13.28
N TYR A 119 24.96 -12.41 12.83
CA TYR A 119 24.50 -12.56 11.44
C TYR A 119 25.57 -12.14 10.44
N THR A 120 26.30 -11.05 10.72
CA THR A 120 27.39 -10.58 9.84
C THR A 120 28.46 -11.67 9.66
N GLU A 121 28.88 -12.32 10.73
CA GLU A 121 29.87 -13.40 10.70
C GLU A 121 29.35 -14.63 9.96
N GLN A 122 28.14 -15.09 10.26
CA GLN A 122 27.53 -16.25 9.60
C GLN A 122 27.40 -16.05 8.09
N LEU A 123 27.03 -14.84 7.67
CA LEU A 123 26.94 -14.47 6.26
C LEU A 123 28.31 -14.42 5.59
N LEU A 124 29.30 -13.80 6.24
CA LEU A 124 30.67 -13.77 5.74
C LEU A 124 31.25 -15.18 5.56
N GLN A 125 31.00 -16.09 6.50
CA GLN A 125 31.42 -17.50 6.40
C GLN A 125 30.77 -18.21 5.21
N LYS A 126 29.53 -17.86 4.86
CA LYS A 126 28.81 -18.37 3.69
C LYS A 126 29.21 -17.66 2.39
N GLY A 127 30.22 -16.79 2.41
CA GLY A 127 30.72 -16.08 1.23
C GLY A 127 29.93 -14.82 0.85
N TRP A 128 29.03 -14.35 1.71
CA TRP A 128 28.22 -13.15 1.45
C TRP A 128 29.02 -11.89 1.73
N ILE A 129 28.89 -10.90 0.84
CA ILE A 129 29.64 -9.65 0.93
C ILE A 129 28.73 -8.53 1.44
N LYS A 130 29.24 -7.78 2.42
CA LYS A 130 28.61 -6.56 2.90
C LYS A 130 28.80 -5.43 1.88
N GLY A 131 27.79 -5.20 1.04
CA GLY A 131 27.85 -4.17 0.00
C GLY A 131 27.59 -2.74 0.50
N LYS A 132 28.27 -1.76 -0.12
CA LYS A 132 27.87 -0.34 -0.19
C LYS A 132 27.57 -0.03 -1.66
N MET A 133 26.45 0.64 -1.95
CA MET A 133 26.01 0.91 -3.32
C MET A 133 27.06 1.66 -4.17
N LYS A 134 27.51 1.02 -5.25
CA LYS A 134 27.81 1.64 -6.55
C LYS A 134 28.07 0.52 -7.57
N ARG A 135 27.02 0.19 -8.33
CA ARG A 135 27.03 -0.57 -9.60
C ARG A 135 27.99 -1.77 -9.68
N GLU A 136 27.45 -2.95 -9.37
CA GLU A 136 27.66 -4.24 -10.04
C GLU A 136 26.72 -5.24 -9.35
N LYS A 137 26.26 -6.28 -10.05
CA LYS A 137 25.28 -7.23 -9.50
C LYS A 137 25.90 -8.00 -8.33
N ILE A 138 25.52 -7.60 -7.12
CA ILE A 138 25.94 -8.21 -5.86
C ILE A 138 24.67 -8.43 -5.05
N PHE A 139 24.52 -9.63 -4.48
CA PHE A 139 23.54 -9.87 -3.43
C PHE A 139 24.04 -9.19 -2.15
N ILE A 140 23.37 -8.13 -1.73
CA ILE A 140 23.81 -7.33 -0.58
C ILE A 140 22.94 -7.68 0.62
N PHE A 141 23.59 -8.15 1.68
CA PHE A 141 22.93 -8.42 2.97
C PHE A 141 23.35 -7.37 4.00
N ILE A 142 22.36 -6.75 4.65
CA ILE A 142 22.61 -5.73 5.68
C ILE A 142 21.75 -6.01 6.91
N PRO A 143 22.37 -6.39 8.05
CA PRO A 143 21.70 -6.37 9.34
C PRO A 143 21.73 -4.94 9.92
N ILE A 144 20.55 -4.37 10.19
CA ILE A 144 20.36 -3.05 10.79
C ILE A 144 19.69 -3.25 12.14
N VAL A 145 20.17 -2.54 13.16
CA VAL A 145 19.61 -2.62 14.53
C VAL A 145 18.89 -1.32 14.82
N MET A 146 17.64 -1.40 15.23
CA MET A 146 16.87 -0.23 15.65
C MET A 146 15.91 -0.62 16.78
N MET A 147 16.01 0.05 17.93
CA MET A 147 15.06 -0.10 19.06
C MET A 147 14.79 -1.57 19.48
N ASN A 148 15.84 -2.39 19.62
CA ASN A 148 15.79 -3.85 19.94
C ASN A 148 15.31 -4.77 18.81
N PHE A 149 14.99 -4.23 17.64
CA PHE A 149 14.68 -5.02 16.46
C PHE A 149 15.92 -5.17 15.57
N VAL A 150 16.09 -6.36 15.00
CA VAL A 150 17.07 -6.61 13.95
C VAL A 150 16.35 -6.71 12.62
N PHE A 151 16.66 -5.75 11.75
CA PHE A 151 16.18 -5.69 10.38
C PHE A 151 17.19 -6.36 9.48
N ILE A 152 16.73 -7.32 8.72
CA ILE A 152 17.53 -7.96 7.68
C ILE A 152 17.01 -7.47 6.35
N LYS A 153 17.89 -6.83 5.59
CA LYS A 153 17.60 -6.33 4.26
C LYS A 153 18.46 -7.06 3.23
N MET A 154 17.81 -7.60 2.19
CA MET A 154 18.47 -8.21 1.04
C MET A 154 18.05 -7.48 -0.25
N ASP A 155 19.06 -6.92 -0.93
CA ASP A 155 18.87 -6.28 -2.24
C ASP A 155 19.50 -7.13 -3.34
N ILE A 156 18.74 -7.33 -4.42
CA ILE A 156 19.18 -7.97 -5.67
C ILE A 156 19.15 -6.91 -6.77
N HIS A 157 20.26 -6.72 -7.47
CA HIS A 157 20.42 -5.69 -8.51
C HIS A 157 20.39 -6.24 -9.94
#